data_AF-A0A8H7IEF8-F1
#
_entry.id   AF-A0A8H7IEF8-F1
#
_cell.length_a   1.000
_cell.length_b   1.000
_cell.length_c   1.000
_cell.angle_alpha   90.00
_cell.angle_beta   90.00
_cell.angle_gamma   90.00
#
_symmetry.space_group_name_H-M   'P 1'
#
loop_
_entity.id
_entity.type
_entity.pdbx_description
1 polymer ?
#
loop_
_entity_poly.entity_id
_entity_poly.type
_entity_poly.pdbx_seq_one_letter_code
_entity_poly.pdbx_strand_id
1 'polypeptide(L)'
;MRRKSGSDAIELTTTNVFLREQYTTILDPRFLQPTSRPFATWELPESVTTDLDCSGKRVAGSAELIALTRDRLGNVVGKYTVEWSEKDGQLSGAVRKEGSPIRHFNVHEELLGDRI
;
A
#
# COMPACT_ATOMS: atom_id res chain seq x y z
N MET A 1 2.65 -14.52 0.70
CA MET A 1 3.32 -13.29 1.17
C MET A 1 4.81 -13.56 1.35
N ARG A 2 5.68 -12.62 0.97
CA ARG A 2 7.12 -12.66 1.28
C ARG A 2 7.52 -11.36 1.96
N ARG A 3 8.32 -11.41 3.03
CA ARG A 3 8.97 -10.24 3.61
C ARG A 3 10.35 -10.07 2.99
N LYS A 4 10.74 -8.83 2.69
CA LYS A 4 12.10 -8.54 2.23
C LYS A 4 13.01 -8.39 3.44
N SER A 5 14.08 -9.20 3.52
CA SER A 5 15.03 -9.19 4.64
C SER A 5 15.59 -7.77 4.88
N GLY A 6 15.50 -7.28 6.12
CA GLY A 6 15.97 -5.94 6.53
C GLY A 6 15.01 -4.78 6.25
N SER A 7 13.78 -5.03 5.78
CA SER A 7 12.74 -4.00 5.60
C SER A 7 11.38 -4.50 6.09
N ASP A 8 10.54 -3.60 6.60
CA ASP A 8 9.15 -3.94 6.98
C ASP A 8 8.24 -4.14 5.75
N ALA A 9 8.77 -4.00 4.53
CA ALA A 9 8.01 -4.20 3.30
C ALA A 9 7.48 -5.64 3.16
N ILE A 10 6.23 -5.74 2.69
CA ILE A 10 5.54 -7.00 2.44
C ILE A 10 5.22 -7.14 0.96
N GLU A 11 5.43 -8.32 0.40
CA GLU A 11 5.02 -8.66 -0.95
C GLU A 11 3.80 -9.58 -0.91
N LEU A 12 2.74 -9.15 -1.58
CA LEU A 12 1.48 -9.86 -1.72
C LEU A 12 1.33 -10.36 -3.16
N THR A 13 0.84 -11.58 -3.30
CA THR A 13 0.55 -12.18 -4.59
C THR A 13 -0.95 -12.23 -4.76
N THR A 14 -1.42 -11.75 -5.90
CA THR A 14 -2.84 -11.70 -6.24
C THR A 14 -3.03 -12.14 -7.67
N THR A 15 -4.20 -12.68 -7.97
CA THR A 15 -4.55 -13.15 -9.31
C THR A 15 -5.57 -12.20 -9.92
N ASN A 16 -5.29 -11.68 -11.12
CA ASN A 16 -6.24 -10.83 -11.82
C ASN A 16 -7.38 -11.66 -12.46
N VAL A 17 -8.36 -10.98 -13.07
CA VAL A 17 -9.51 -11.63 -13.72
C VAL A 17 -9.14 -12.58 -14.86
N PHE A 18 -7.93 -12.45 -15.43
CA PHE A 18 -7.39 -13.33 -16.47
C PHE A 18 -6.55 -14.48 -15.89
N LEU A 19 -6.66 -14.74 -14.59
CA LEU A 19 -5.89 -15.75 -13.87
C LEU A 19 -4.37 -15.54 -13.95
N ARG A 20 -3.92 -14.30 -14.13
CA ARG A 20 -2.49 -13.94 -14.16
C ARG A 20 -2.08 -13.40 -12.80
N GLU A 21 -0.98 -13.93 -12.28
CA GLU A 21 -0.39 -13.45 -11.05
C GLU A 21 0.15 -12.02 -11.22
N GLN A 22 -0.08 -11.23 -10.19
CA GLN A 22 0.52 -9.92 -9.96
C GLN A 22 1.12 -9.89 -8.56
N TYR A 23 2.24 -9.18 -8.45
CA TYR A 23 3.03 -9.10 -7.24
C TYR A 23 3.04 -7.65 -6.76
N THR A 24 2.38 -7.38 -5.64
CA THR A 24 2.33 -6.05 -5.05
C THR A 24 3.26 -5.99 -3.85
N THR A 25 4.28 -5.14 -3.93
CA THR A 25 5.12 -4.79 -2.79
C THR A 25 4.53 -3.58 -2.09
N ILE A 26 4.09 -3.74 -0.84
CA ILE A 26 3.72 -2.65 0.06
C ILE A 26 4.97 -2.32 0.88
N LEU A 27 5.45 -1.09 0.71
CA LEU A 27 6.72 -0.62 1.29
C LEU A 27 6.57 -0.24 2.76
N ASP A 28 5.40 0.27 3.14
CA ASP A 28 5.03 0.55 4.53
C ASP A 28 3.66 -0.10 4.83
N PRO A 29 3.64 -1.25 5.53
CA PRO A 29 2.41 -1.97 5.84
C PRO A 29 1.44 -1.20 6.71
N ARG A 30 1.87 -0.16 7.45
CA ARG A 30 0.99 0.62 8.34
C ARG A 30 -0.10 1.39 7.57
N PHE A 31 0.04 1.51 6.26
CA PHE A 31 -1.03 2.02 5.41
C PHE A 31 -2.12 0.99 5.13
N LEU A 32 -1.96 -0.29 5.49
CA LEU A 32 -3.03 -1.26 5.36
C LEU A 32 -4.11 -1.00 6.41
N GLN A 33 -5.35 -0.92 5.96
CA GLN A 33 -6.52 -0.83 6.82
C GLN A 33 -7.48 -2.00 6.53
N PRO A 34 -8.28 -2.43 7.51
CA PRO A 34 -9.37 -3.37 7.27
C PRO A 34 -10.34 -2.82 6.21
N THR A 35 -10.87 -3.68 5.36
CA THR A 35 -11.86 -3.31 4.33
C THR A 35 -13.17 -4.06 4.55
N SER A 36 -14.29 -3.41 4.20
CA SER A 36 -15.62 -4.05 4.18
C SER A 36 -15.92 -4.74 2.84
N ARG A 37 -14.98 -4.72 1.88
CA ARG A 37 -15.18 -5.31 0.55
C ARG A 37 -15.24 -6.84 0.65
N PRO A 38 -16.26 -7.49 0.08
CA PRO A 38 -16.32 -8.95 0.04
C PRO A 38 -15.05 -9.57 -0.57
N PHE A 39 -14.59 -10.67 0.03
CA PHE A 39 -13.38 -11.41 -0.38
C PHE A 39 -12.07 -10.60 -0.30
N ALA A 40 -12.03 -9.53 0.48
CA ALA A 40 -10.80 -8.84 0.85
C ALA A 40 -10.79 -8.61 2.37
N THR A 41 -9.62 -8.69 2.97
CA THR A 41 -9.41 -8.45 4.40
C THR A 41 -8.76 -7.08 4.62
N TRP A 42 -7.89 -6.69 3.70
CA TRP A 42 -7.08 -5.48 3.79
C TRP A 42 -7.19 -4.62 2.54
N GLU A 43 -7.02 -3.31 2.71
CA GLU A 43 -6.89 -2.38 1.60
C GLU A 43 -5.86 -1.28 1.85
N LEU A 44 -5.38 -0.68 0.76
CA LEU A 44 -4.73 0.62 0.81
C LEU A 44 -5.80 1.74 0.81
N PRO A 45 -5.64 2.79 1.62
CA PRO A 45 -6.60 3.88 1.76
C PRO A 45 -6.65 4.74 0.50
N GLU A 46 -7.73 5.47 0.28
CA GLU A 46 -7.83 6.47 -0.80
C GLU A 46 -7.43 7.88 -0.36
N SER A 47 -7.28 8.08 0.95
CA SER A 47 -6.83 9.31 1.57
C SER A 47 -6.28 8.99 2.95
N VAL A 48 -5.31 9.77 3.42
CA VAL A 48 -4.58 9.49 4.66
C VAL A 48 -4.61 10.74 5.53
N THR A 49 -4.92 10.60 6.82
CA THR A 49 -4.72 11.66 7.84
C THR A 49 -3.49 11.34 8.69
N THR A 50 -2.84 12.35 9.27
CA THR A 50 -1.61 12.17 10.06
C THR A 50 -1.75 11.47 11.39
N ASP A 51 -2.95 11.01 11.78
CA ASP A 51 -3.11 10.20 13.00
C ASP A 51 -2.39 8.83 12.87
N LEU A 52 -1.96 8.48 11.65
CA LEU A 52 -1.09 7.35 11.37
C LEU A 52 0.36 7.66 11.79
N ASP A 53 0.75 7.06 12.92
CA ASP A 53 2.10 7.04 13.47
C ASP A 53 3.07 6.29 12.52
N CYS A 54 3.52 6.99 11.49
CA CYS A 54 4.46 6.46 10.52
C CYS A 54 5.82 7.14 10.66
N SER A 55 6.86 6.33 10.73
CA SER A 55 8.24 6.66 11.13
C SER A 55 9.04 7.55 10.16
N GLY A 56 8.38 8.22 9.21
CA GLY A 56 9.02 9.12 8.24
C GLY A 56 8.70 10.58 8.52
N LYS A 57 9.68 11.48 8.36
CA LYS A 57 9.41 12.93 8.30
C LYS A 57 8.62 13.24 7.03
N ARG A 58 7.29 13.18 7.12
CA ARG A 58 6.37 13.59 6.06
C ARG A 58 6.32 15.11 6.06
N VAL A 59 6.55 15.70 4.89
CA VAL A 59 6.59 17.16 4.73
C VAL A 59 5.57 17.53 3.66
N ALA A 60 4.88 18.65 3.83
CA ALA A 60 4.00 19.18 2.79
C ALA A 60 4.77 19.36 1.46
N GLY A 61 4.16 18.93 0.36
CA GLY A 61 4.77 18.92 -0.97
C GLY A 61 5.66 17.70 -1.25
N SER A 62 5.84 16.79 -0.29
CA SER A 62 6.53 15.52 -0.53
C SER A 62 5.59 14.44 -1.08
N ALA A 63 6.15 13.49 -1.82
CA ALA A 63 5.44 12.31 -2.31
C ALA A 63 6.11 11.04 -1.78
N GLU A 64 5.29 10.10 -1.31
CA GLU A 64 5.73 8.84 -0.71
C GLU A 64 5.15 7.67 -1.52
N LEU A 65 6.01 6.87 -2.15
CA LEU A 65 5.58 5.63 -2.79
C LEU A 65 5.32 4.60 -1.69
N ILE A 66 4.07 4.18 -1.53
CA ILE A 66 3.68 3.25 -0.45
C ILE A 66 3.47 1.83 -0.96
N ALA A 67 3.12 1.66 -2.24
CA ALA A 67 3.05 0.36 -2.87
C ALA A 67 3.33 0.42 -4.36
N LEU A 68 3.78 -0.70 -4.91
CA LEU A 68 3.96 -0.86 -6.35
C LEU A 68 3.59 -2.29 -6.75
N THR A 69 3.00 -2.44 -7.93
CA THR A 69 2.54 -3.72 -8.48
C THR A 69 3.36 -4.07 -9.71
N ARG A 70 3.81 -5.33 -9.77
CA ARG A 70 4.56 -5.89 -10.89
C ARG A 70 3.79 -7.05 -11.54
N ASP A 71 3.98 -7.19 -12.85
CA ASP A 71 3.58 -8.41 -13.56
C ASP A 71 4.58 -9.55 -13.33
N ARG A 72 4.29 -10.73 -13.91
CA ARG A 72 5.16 -11.92 -13.84
C ARG A 72 6.52 -11.75 -14.51
N LEU A 73 6.67 -10.78 -15.42
CA LEU A 73 7.94 -10.44 -16.06
C LEU A 73 8.76 -9.45 -15.22
N GLY A 74 8.19 -8.94 -14.12
CA GLY A 74 8.83 -7.96 -13.24
C GLY A 74 8.58 -6.51 -13.64
N ASN A 75 7.77 -6.24 -14.69
CA ASN A 75 7.45 -4.88 -15.11
C ASN A 75 6.52 -4.21 -14.10
N VAL A 76 6.79 -2.96 -13.75
CA VAL A 76 5.89 -2.17 -12.90
C VAL A 76 4.65 -1.80 -13.70
N VAL A 77 3.51 -2.37 -13.32
CA VAL A 77 2.20 -2.12 -13.96
C VAL A 77 1.33 -1.17 -13.16
N GLY A 78 1.67 -0.91 -11.90
CA GLY A 78 0.93 0.01 -11.05
C GLY A 78 1.76 0.59 -9.92
N LYS A 79 1.46 1.83 -9.53
CA LYS A 79 2.04 2.51 -8.36
C LYS A 79 0.96 3.17 -7.52
N TYR A 80 1.19 3.17 -6.22
CA TYR A 80 0.35 3.78 -5.21
C TYR A 80 1.19 4.76 -4.41
N THR A 81 0.95 6.05 -4.62
CA THR A 81 1.76 7.14 -4.05
C THR A 81 0.86 8.02 -3.20
N VAL A 82 1.35 8.46 -2.06
CA VAL A 82 0.70 9.47 -1.21
C VAL A 82 1.39 10.81 -1.43
N GLU A 83 0.62 11.81 -1.82
CA GLU A 83 1.07 13.20 -1.94
C GLU A 83 0.66 13.95 -0.68
N TRP A 84 1.65 14.42 0.07
CA TRP A 84 1.44 15.08 1.34
C TRP A 84 1.17 16.57 1.12
N SER A 85 0.13 17.08 1.77
CA SER A 85 -0.23 18.49 1.77
C SER A 85 -0.63 18.91 3.18
N GLU A 86 -0.34 20.16 3.53
CA GLU A 86 -0.71 20.71 4.83
C GLU A 86 -1.78 21.78 4.62
N LYS A 87 -2.83 21.70 5.43
CA LYS A 87 -3.92 22.67 5.46
C LYS A 87 -4.30 22.92 6.90
N ASP A 88 -4.37 24.19 7.28
CA ASP A 88 -4.77 24.63 8.64
C ASP A 88 -3.91 23.99 9.76
N GLY A 89 -2.63 23.72 9.48
CA GLY A 89 -1.69 23.07 10.43
C GLY A 89 -1.85 21.55 10.54
N GLN A 90 -2.73 20.95 9.73
CA GLN A 90 -2.94 19.51 9.66
C GLN A 90 -2.37 18.96 8.36
N LEU A 91 -1.50 17.96 8.46
CA LEU A 91 -0.94 17.27 7.31
C LEU A 91 -1.89 16.15 6.85
N SER A 92 -2.13 16.09 5.56
CA SER A 92 -3.02 15.12 4.92
C SER A 92 -2.38 14.56 3.66
N GLY A 93 -2.65 13.30 3.37
CA GLY A 93 -2.15 12.57 2.23
C GLY A 93 -3.24 12.32 1.21
N ALA A 94 -3.12 12.91 0.02
CA ALA A 94 -3.94 12.55 -1.12
C ALA A 94 -3.31 11.37 -1.86
N VAL A 95 -4.09 10.36 -2.21
CA VAL A 95 -3.57 9.18 -2.89
C VAL A 95 -3.63 9.35 -4.40
N ARG A 96 -2.48 9.13 -5.04
CA ARG A 96 -2.34 9.05 -6.49
C ARG A 96 -2.08 7.61 -6.93
N LYS A 97 -2.91 7.12 -7.84
CA LYS A 97 -2.81 5.80 -8.46
C LYS A 97 -2.33 5.97 -9.90
N GLU A 98 -1.22 5.32 -10.24
CA GLU A 98 -0.68 5.32 -11.61
C GLU A 98 -0.74 3.90 -12.19
N GLY A 99 -1.23 3.76 -13.41
CA GLY A 99 -1.38 2.46 -14.07
C GLY A 99 -2.50 1.61 -13.46
N SER A 100 -2.21 0.34 -13.17
CA SER A 100 -3.13 -0.64 -12.59
C SER A 100 -2.63 -1.16 -11.23
N PRO A 101 -2.55 -0.31 -10.20
CA PRO A 101 -2.15 -0.76 -8.88
C PRO A 101 -3.27 -1.56 -8.22
N ILE A 102 -2.90 -2.54 -7.40
CA ILE A 102 -3.86 -3.31 -6.60
C ILE A 102 -4.09 -2.61 -5.27
N ARG A 103 -5.37 -2.45 -4.91
CA ARG A 103 -5.81 -1.81 -3.67
C ARG A 103 -6.24 -2.80 -2.60
N HIS A 104 -6.91 -3.90 -2.98
CA HIS A 104 -7.55 -4.81 -2.04
C HIS A 104 -6.84 -6.16 -2.02
N PHE A 105 -6.67 -6.72 -0.83
CA PHE A 105 -5.91 -7.93 -0.61
C PHE A 105 -6.67 -8.88 0.31
N ASN A 106 -6.64 -10.17 -0.03
CA ASN A 106 -7.16 -11.23 0.82
C ASN A 106 -5.97 -11.93 1.48
N VAL A 107 -5.65 -11.54 2.71
CA VAL A 107 -4.48 -12.01 3.45
C VAL A 107 -4.90 -12.18 4.90
N HIS A 108 -4.59 -13.34 5.49
CA HIS A 108 -4.81 -13.59 6.91
C HIS A 108 -3.90 -12.71 7.76
N GLU A 109 -4.44 -12.14 8.83
CA GLU A 109 -3.75 -11.21 9.74
C GLU A 109 -2.45 -11.79 10.31
N GLU A 110 -2.43 -13.08 10.64
CA GLU A 110 -1.26 -13.81 11.13
C GLU A 110 -0.03 -13.71 10.21
N LEU A 111 -0.24 -13.52 8.90
CA LEU A 111 0.85 -13.41 7.93
C LEU A 111 1.52 -12.03 7.95
N LEU A 112 0.80 -11.01 8.44
CA LEU A 112 1.29 -9.65 8.47
C LEU A 112 2.13 -9.36 9.72
N GLY A 113 2.01 -10.19 10.76
CA GLY A 113 2.77 -10.13 12.02
C GLY A 113 2.35 -8.98 12.95
N ASP A 114 2.94 -8.90 14.14
CA ASP A 114 2.54 -7.97 15.23
C ASP A 114 2.82 -6.46 14.97
N ARG A 115 3.07 -6.05 13.72
CA ARG A 115 3.61 -4.71 13.37
C ARG A 115 2.77 -3.92 12.37
N ILE A 116 1.50 -4.25 12.20
CA ILE A 116 0.52 -3.33 11.58
C ILE A 116 -0.33 -2.67 12.65
#